data_AF-A0AAW1KJZ4-F1
#
_entry.id   AF-A0AAW1KJZ4-F1
#
_cell.length_a   1.000
_cell.length_b   1.000
_cell.length_c   1.000
_cell.angle_alpha   90.00
_cell.angle_beta   90.00
_cell.angle_gamma   90.00
#
_symmetry.space_group_name_H-M   'P 1'
#
loop_
_entity.id
_entity.type
_entity.pdbx_description
1 polymer ?
#
loop_
_entity_poly.entity_id
_entity_poly.type
_entity_poly.pdbx_seq_one_letter_code
_entity_poly.pdbx_strand_id
1 'polypeptide(L)'
;MRSRLFKIATTADPLTATVLQIPAVERFYQTLLRWTEGNGGNTTNINKEWGRKLQESYSGNGLRQGSTSGVSGNWVRNPPNFWSGTDFINAVKLRGNLLPTKGIPSNPPHERRCRAGCNKTESLSHVLQGCPLTHWHRIRRHDRVAGRLRQISERNGWIVEEATRLRLADGSLRKPDLTMVRGDTIVVCDITIVWEGPNPLTMAYQQKVAYYRPTHNILPPEEEENAPDFYTAGPFIGNSTSRNEP
;
A
#
# COMPACT_ATOMS: atom_id res chain seq x y z
N MET A 1 -17.51 16.63 25.51
CA MET A 1 -18.06 17.26 24.28
C MET A 1 -19.59 17.22 24.24
N ARG A 2 -20.23 16.05 24.40
CA ARG A 2 -21.71 15.88 24.42
C ARG A 2 -22.45 16.81 25.41
N SER A 3 -21.97 16.94 26.65
CA SER A 3 -22.55 17.85 27.66
C SER A 3 -22.46 19.35 27.27
N ARG A 4 -21.39 19.76 26.57
CA ARG A 4 -21.26 21.16 26.10
C ARG A 4 -22.16 21.45 24.91
N LEU A 5 -22.25 20.53 23.95
CA LEU A 5 -23.15 20.64 22.79
C LEU A 5 -24.62 20.67 23.21
N PHE A 6 -24.99 19.82 24.17
CA PHE A 6 -26.33 19.84 24.74
C PHE A 6 -26.62 21.18 25.42
N LYS A 7 -25.71 21.70 26.25
CA LYS A 7 -25.86 23.03 26.90
C LYS A 7 -26.00 24.20 25.90
N ILE A 8 -25.33 24.13 24.76
CA ILE A 8 -25.44 25.16 23.70
C ILE A 8 -26.82 25.06 23.03
N ALA A 9 -27.30 23.85 22.76
CA ALA A 9 -28.57 23.63 22.09
C ALA A 9 -29.81 23.88 22.97
N THR A 10 -29.67 23.68 24.28
CA THR A 10 -30.71 23.95 25.27
C THR A 10 -30.53 25.30 25.96
N THR A 11 -29.71 26.18 25.40
CA THR A 11 -29.42 27.46 26.04
C THR A 11 -30.63 28.40 25.91
N ALA A 12 -30.94 29.13 26.98
CA ALA A 12 -32.04 30.10 26.99
C ALA A 12 -31.65 31.47 26.37
N ASP A 13 -30.38 31.64 25.99
CA ASP A 13 -29.87 32.84 25.33
C ASP A 13 -30.46 33.00 23.91
N PRO A 14 -31.20 34.09 23.63
CA PRO A 14 -31.87 34.30 22.34
C PRO A 14 -30.90 34.42 21.16
N LEU A 15 -29.70 34.96 21.38
CA LEU A 15 -28.68 35.11 20.34
C LEU A 15 -28.15 33.75 19.89
N THR A 16 -27.78 32.90 20.84
CA THR A 16 -27.32 31.54 20.56
C THR A 16 -28.41 30.71 19.89
N ALA A 17 -29.67 30.84 20.31
CA ALA A 17 -30.80 30.18 19.66
C ALA A 17 -30.97 30.62 18.20
N THR A 18 -30.82 31.91 17.91
CA THR A 18 -30.91 32.45 16.54
C THR A 18 -29.75 31.97 15.67
N VAL A 19 -28.54 31.92 16.21
CA VAL A 19 -27.35 31.43 15.50
C VAL A 19 -27.48 29.95 15.14
N LEU A 20 -28.05 29.12 16.02
CA LEU A 20 -28.27 27.70 15.75
C LEU A 20 -29.26 27.46 14.60
N GLN A 21 -30.25 28.35 14.40
CA GLN A 21 -31.20 28.26 13.30
C GLN A 21 -30.62 28.62 11.93
N ILE A 22 -29.40 29.17 11.86
CA ILE A 22 -28.74 29.45 10.58
C ILE A 22 -28.52 28.10 9.85
N PRO A 23 -28.99 27.91 8.59
CA PRO A 23 -28.99 26.60 7.94
C PRO A 23 -27.62 25.89 7.90
N ALA A 24 -26.53 26.64 7.79
CA ALA A 24 -25.17 26.08 7.83
C ALA A 24 -24.78 25.59 9.24
N VAL A 25 -25.16 26.34 10.27
CA VAL A 25 -24.90 26.01 11.67
C VAL A 25 -25.77 24.83 12.10
N GLU A 26 -27.05 24.80 11.72
CA GLU A 26 -27.95 23.69 11.99
C GLU A 26 -27.42 22.39 11.37
N ARG A 27 -27.01 22.40 10.08
CA ARG A 27 -26.39 21.23 9.44
C ARG A 27 -25.13 20.77 10.16
N PHE A 28 -24.29 21.70 10.60
CA PHE A 28 -23.08 21.39 11.36
C PHE A 28 -23.41 20.81 12.73
N TYR A 29 -24.41 21.37 13.42
CA TYR A 29 -24.90 20.91 14.71
C TYR A 29 -25.51 19.50 14.64
N GLN A 30 -26.37 19.24 13.66
CA GLN A 30 -26.93 17.90 13.39
C GLN A 30 -25.84 16.89 13.04
N THR A 31 -24.81 17.32 12.30
CA THR A 31 -23.63 16.50 12.03
C THR A 31 -22.90 16.15 13.33
N LEU A 32 -22.68 17.11 14.23
CA LEU A 32 -22.06 16.90 15.54
C LEU A 32 -22.90 16.00 16.46
N LEU A 33 -24.23 16.17 16.46
CA LEU A 33 -25.15 15.28 17.20
C LEU A 33 -25.04 13.86 16.69
N ARG A 34 -25.15 13.64 15.37
CA ARG A 34 -24.95 12.32 14.76
C ARG A 34 -23.59 11.70 15.07
N TRP A 35 -22.55 12.54 15.20
CA TRP A 35 -21.21 12.09 15.58
C TRP A 35 -21.09 11.72 17.07
N THR A 36 -21.99 12.22 17.92
CA THR A 36 -21.96 12.01 19.38
C THR A 36 -23.07 11.08 19.90
N GLU A 37 -24.14 10.84 19.14
CA GLU A 37 -25.34 10.10 19.57
C GLU A 37 -25.13 8.58 19.71
N GLY A 38 -24.19 7.97 19.00
CA GLY A 38 -23.90 6.52 19.10
C GLY A 38 -22.81 6.11 20.09
N ASN A 39 -22.09 7.07 20.68
CA ASN A 39 -20.93 6.77 21.52
C ASN A 39 -21.21 7.20 22.96
N GLY A 40 -21.51 6.21 23.81
CA GLY A 40 -21.62 6.40 25.26
C GLY A 40 -20.44 7.21 25.77
N GLY A 41 -20.71 8.21 26.62
CA GLY A 41 -19.89 9.41 26.90
C GLY A 41 -18.45 9.26 27.40
N ASN A 42 -17.83 8.10 27.22
CA ASN A 42 -16.42 7.81 27.46
C ASN A 42 -15.56 8.15 26.22
N THR A 43 -14.56 9.01 26.40
CA THR A 43 -13.57 9.43 25.38
C THR A 43 -12.93 8.25 24.65
N THR A 44 -12.70 7.13 25.34
CA THR A 44 -12.12 5.93 24.75
C THR A 44 -13.02 5.29 23.70
N ASN A 45 -14.35 5.28 23.93
CA ASN A 45 -15.31 4.72 22.98
C ASN A 45 -15.44 5.61 21.74
N ILE A 46 -15.39 6.93 21.94
CA ILE A 46 -15.37 7.92 20.86
C ILE A 46 -14.13 7.74 19.97
N ASN A 47 -12.94 7.60 20.56
CA ASN A 47 -11.70 7.39 19.80
C ASN A 47 -11.71 6.07 19.03
N LYS A 48 -12.22 4.99 19.62
CA LYS A 48 -12.39 3.70 18.94
C LYS A 48 -13.32 3.81 17.74
N GLU A 49 -14.45 4.50 17.89
CA GLU A 49 -15.41 4.68 16.81
C GLU A 49 -14.87 5.56 15.68
N TRP A 50 -14.18 6.65 16.01
CA TRP A 50 -13.50 7.47 15.00
C TRP A 50 -12.40 6.70 14.28
N GLY A 51 -11.62 5.91 15.02
CA GLY A 51 -10.64 4.99 14.46
C GLY A 51 -11.29 4.02 13.48
N ARG A 52 -12.41 3.40 13.86
CA ARG A 52 -13.19 2.50 13.00
C ARG A 52 -13.67 3.20 11.74
N LYS A 53 -14.34 4.35 11.85
CA LYS A 53 -14.83 5.13 10.69
C LYS A 53 -13.69 5.54 9.76
N LEU A 54 -12.56 6.00 10.31
CA LEU A 54 -11.38 6.33 9.51
C LEU A 54 -10.89 5.09 8.75
N GLN A 55 -10.77 3.96 9.44
CA GLN A 55 -10.36 2.68 8.86
C GLN A 55 -11.37 2.08 7.86
N GLU A 56 -12.61 2.55 7.81
CA GLU A 56 -13.62 2.17 6.79
C GLU A 56 -13.62 3.12 5.60
N SER A 57 -13.06 4.31 5.75
CA SER A 57 -13.02 5.31 4.70
C SER A 57 -12.09 4.92 3.55
N TYR A 58 -12.31 5.55 2.38
CA TYR A 58 -11.45 5.43 1.21
C TYR A 58 -9.97 5.71 1.53
N SER A 59 -9.70 6.66 2.42
CA SER A 59 -8.34 7.09 2.75
C SER A 59 -7.70 6.34 3.93
N GLY A 60 -8.51 5.85 4.88
CA GLY A 60 -7.96 5.23 6.09
C GLY A 60 -7.95 3.70 6.10
N ASN A 61 -8.47 3.01 5.08
CA ASN A 61 -8.55 1.54 5.09
C ASN A 61 -7.22 0.82 5.28
N GLY A 62 -6.11 1.37 4.79
CA GLY A 62 -4.76 0.83 4.98
C GLY A 62 -4.26 0.91 6.43
N LEU A 63 -4.78 1.85 7.22
CA LEU A 63 -4.32 2.08 8.60
C LEU A 63 -4.68 0.93 9.55
N ARG A 64 -5.63 0.05 9.18
CA ARG A 64 -5.96 -1.17 9.94
C ARG A 64 -4.76 -2.05 10.19
N GLN A 65 -3.81 -2.04 9.26
CA GLN A 65 -2.62 -2.89 9.28
C GLN A 65 -1.38 -2.15 9.77
N GLY A 66 -1.50 -0.84 10.06
CA GLY A 66 -0.37 -0.02 10.50
C GLY A 66 0.20 -0.45 11.85
N SER A 67 -0.57 -1.18 12.67
CA SER A 67 -0.12 -1.74 13.95
C SER A 67 0.46 -3.15 13.83
N THR A 68 0.44 -3.78 12.65
CA THR A 68 0.90 -5.17 12.47
C THR A 68 2.42 -5.30 12.65
N SER A 69 3.18 -4.22 12.43
CA SER A 69 4.62 -4.19 12.68
C SER A 69 5.03 -2.86 13.30
N GLY A 70 5.68 -2.91 14.47
CA GLY A 70 6.23 -1.71 15.10
C GLY A 70 7.26 -1.00 14.22
N VAL A 71 7.98 -1.75 13.37
CA VAL A 71 9.03 -1.22 12.49
C VAL A 71 8.44 -0.42 11.33
N SER A 72 7.34 -0.90 10.72
CA SER A 72 6.73 -0.22 9.55
C SER A 72 6.12 1.14 9.89
N GLY A 73 5.72 1.35 11.15
CA GLY A 73 5.15 2.59 11.65
C GLY A 73 6.13 3.53 12.36
N ASN A 74 7.34 3.06 12.71
CA ASN A 74 8.24 3.80 13.59
C ASN A 74 8.62 5.19 13.06
N TRP A 75 8.76 5.33 11.74
CA TRP A 75 9.09 6.60 11.08
C TRP A 75 8.08 7.73 11.34
N VAL A 76 6.83 7.40 11.71
CA VAL A 76 5.80 8.39 12.03
C VAL A 76 6.14 9.14 13.33
N ARG A 77 6.73 8.44 14.30
CA ARG A 77 7.16 9.02 15.59
C ARG A 77 8.63 9.45 15.56
N ASN A 78 9.44 8.70 14.83
CA ASN A 78 10.89 8.85 14.73
C ASN A 78 11.28 8.96 13.25
N PRO A 79 10.97 10.09 12.58
CA PRO A 79 11.28 10.26 11.17
C PRO A 79 12.79 10.17 10.94
N PRO A 80 13.25 9.64 9.79
CA PRO A 80 14.67 9.61 9.46
C PRO A 80 15.28 11.01 9.48
N ASN A 81 16.48 11.16 10.07
CA ASN A 81 17.14 12.47 10.23
C ASN A 81 17.40 13.21 8.92
N PHE A 82 17.44 12.51 7.79
CA PHE A 82 17.67 13.09 6.46
C PHE A 82 16.37 13.49 5.73
N TRP A 83 15.20 13.30 6.35
CA TRP A 83 13.94 13.79 5.79
C TRP A 83 13.74 15.25 6.13
N SER A 84 13.40 16.05 5.11
CA SER A 84 12.84 17.37 5.33
C SER A 84 11.41 17.27 5.91
N GLY A 85 10.89 18.38 6.44
CA GLY A 85 9.47 18.46 6.83
C GLY A 85 8.53 18.16 5.65
N THR A 86 8.92 18.55 4.43
CA THR A 86 8.18 18.23 3.20
C THR A 86 8.17 16.72 2.92
N ASP A 87 9.29 16.02 3.10
CA ASP A 87 9.36 14.57 2.92
C ASP A 87 8.46 13.85 3.92
N PHE A 88 8.47 14.27 5.18
CA PHE A 88 7.59 13.73 6.21
C PHE A 88 6.11 13.92 5.83
N ILE A 89 5.71 15.13 5.44
CA ILE A 89 4.33 15.43 5.02
C ILE A 89 3.93 14.57 3.82
N ASN A 90 4.82 14.43 2.83
CA ASN A 90 4.54 13.62 1.64
C ASN A 90 4.44 12.13 1.98
N ALA A 91 5.27 11.62 2.88
CA ALA A 91 5.18 10.24 3.36
C ALA A 91 3.87 9.98 4.11
N VAL A 92 3.42 10.92 4.95
CA VAL A 92 2.12 10.83 5.64
C VAL A 92 0.97 10.88 4.63
N LYS A 93 1.00 11.80 3.66
CA LYS A 93 0.00 11.87 2.59
C LYS A 93 -0.07 10.59 1.77
N LEU A 94 1.09 10.03 1.44
CA LEU A 94 1.19 8.76 0.73
C LEU A 94 0.57 7.64 1.55
N ARG A 95 1.00 7.45 2.81
CA ARG A 95 0.47 6.38 3.67
C ARG A 95 -1.04 6.48 3.90
N GLY A 96 -1.54 7.69 4.12
CA GLY A 96 -2.96 7.94 4.37
C GLY A 96 -3.83 8.00 3.12
N ASN A 97 -3.31 7.62 1.94
CA ASN A 97 -4.05 7.71 0.68
C ASN A 97 -4.67 9.12 0.45
N LEU A 98 -3.88 10.16 0.72
CA LEU A 98 -4.28 11.58 0.66
C LEU A 98 -3.68 12.31 -0.54
N LEU A 99 -2.84 11.65 -1.33
CA LEU A 99 -2.33 12.24 -2.56
C LEU A 99 -3.46 12.33 -3.62
N PRO A 100 -3.48 13.38 -4.45
CA PRO A 100 -4.57 13.61 -5.39
C PRO A 100 -4.76 12.47 -6.39
N THR A 101 -5.92 11.81 -6.34
CA THR A 101 -6.33 10.78 -7.31
C THR A 101 -7.74 11.08 -7.80
N LYS A 102 -8.07 10.65 -9.02
CA LYS A 102 -9.42 10.81 -9.58
C LYS A 102 -10.47 9.94 -8.87
N GLY A 103 -10.08 8.84 -8.23
CA GLY A 103 -11.03 7.91 -7.62
C GLY A 103 -11.52 8.28 -6.23
N ILE A 104 -11.23 9.50 -5.74
CA ILE A 104 -11.82 9.99 -4.50
C ILE A 104 -13.36 10.01 -4.60
N PRO A 105 -14.09 9.67 -3.52
CA PRO A 105 -15.55 9.59 -3.56
C PRO A 105 -16.29 10.89 -3.87
N SER A 106 -15.64 12.05 -3.72
CA SER A 106 -16.23 13.35 -4.07
C SER A 106 -16.33 13.59 -5.58
N ASN A 107 -15.53 12.90 -6.39
CA ASN A 107 -15.61 13.05 -7.85
C ASN A 107 -16.79 12.25 -8.41
N PRO A 108 -17.45 12.68 -9.50
CA PRO A 108 -18.47 11.89 -10.18
C PRO A 108 -17.93 10.52 -10.64
N PRO A 109 -18.69 9.41 -10.54
CA PRO A 109 -18.19 8.07 -10.86
C PRO A 109 -17.54 7.92 -12.24
N HIS A 110 -18.06 8.59 -13.27
CA HIS A 110 -17.53 8.54 -14.63
C HIS A 110 -16.16 9.22 -14.77
N GLU A 111 -15.82 10.16 -13.89
CA GLU A 111 -14.53 10.84 -13.87
C GLU A 111 -13.47 10.09 -13.06
N ARG A 112 -13.83 9.03 -12.32
CA ARG A 112 -12.92 8.33 -11.40
C ARG A 112 -11.91 7.41 -12.07
N ARG A 113 -11.98 7.27 -13.40
CA ARG A 113 -11.09 6.38 -14.16
C ARG A 113 -9.63 6.84 -14.11
N CYS A 114 -8.72 5.88 -14.19
CA CYS A 114 -7.29 6.14 -14.25
C CYS A 114 -6.93 7.10 -15.38
N ARG A 115 -6.11 8.11 -15.08
CA ARG A 115 -5.59 9.09 -16.06
C ARG A 115 -4.77 8.45 -17.17
N ALA A 116 -4.19 7.28 -16.90
CA ALA A 116 -3.43 6.50 -17.89
C ALA A 116 -4.33 5.67 -18.83
N GLY A 117 -5.65 5.84 -18.80
CA GLY A 117 -6.59 5.09 -19.67
C GLY A 117 -6.85 3.65 -19.21
N CYS A 118 -6.41 3.27 -18.00
CA CYS A 118 -6.73 1.95 -17.46
C CYS A 118 -8.23 1.83 -17.17
N ASN A 119 -8.81 0.66 -17.42
CA ASN A 119 -10.20 0.34 -17.05
C ASN A 119 -10.34 0.03 -15.54
N LYS A 120 -9.77 0.90 -14.69
CA LYS A 120 -9.81 0.81 -13.23
C LYS A 120 -10.05 2.19 -12.64
N THR A 121 -10.75 2.24 -11.50
CA THR A 121 -10.83 3.45 -10.67
C THR A 121 -9.43 3.84 -10.20
N GLU A 122 -9.08 5.12 -10.38
CA GLU A 122 -7.77 5.62 -9.97
C GLU A 122 -7.65 5.62 -8.45
N SER A 123 -6.59 5.03 -7.94
CA SER A 123 -6.24 5.03 -6.52
C SER A 123 -4.73 4.95 -6.40
N LEU A 124 -4.16 5.34 -5.25
CA LEU A 124 -2.71 5.18 -5.05
C LEU A 124 -2.30 3.71 -5.09
N SER A 125 -3.13 2.80 -4.59
CA SER A 125 -2.91 1.36 -4.76
C SER A 125 -2.77 0.98 -6.25
N HIS A 126 -3.72 1.40 -7.09
CA HIS A 126 -3.62 1.14 -8.53
C HIS A 126 -2.38 1.80 -9.15
N VAL A 127 -2.20 3.10 -8.94
CA VAL A 127 -1.10 3.90 -9.51
C VAL A 127 0.25 3.32 -9.10
N LEU A 128 0.43 2.89 -7.86
CA LEU A 128 1.73 2.46 -7.35
C LEU A 128 1.97 0.95 -7.45
N GLN A 129 0.94 0.13 -7.63
CA GLN A 129 1.07 -1.33 -7.65
C GLN A 129 0.78 -1.97 -9.01
N GLY A 130 -0.02 -1.35 -9.89
CA GLY A 130 -0.47 -2.03 -11.11
C GLY A 130 -0.65 -1.18 -12.36
N CYS A 131 -0.57 0.16 -12.28
CA CYS A 131 -0.77 1.02 -13.44
C CYS A 131 0.37 0.90 -14.47
N PRO A 132 0.14 0.56 -15.75
CA PRO A 132 1.21 0.45 -16.74
C PRO A 132 2.09 1.70 -16.85
N LEU A 133 1.49 2.89 -16.70
CA LEU A 133 2.22 4.17 -16.73
C LEU A 133 3.36 4.24 -15.71
N THR A 134 3.24 3.57 -14.55
CA THR A 134 4.24 3.58 -13.49
C THR A 134 5.09 2.31 -13.45
N HIS A 135 5.03 1.46 -14.49
CA HIS A 135 5.71 0.16 -14.50
C HIS A 135 7.20 0.25 -14.15
N TRP A 136 7.93 1.12 -14.84
CA TRP A 136 9.35 1.34 -14.58
C TRP A 136 9.65 1.86 -13.17
N HIS A 137 8.77 2.71 -12.62
CA HIS A 137 8.91 3.17 -11.25
C HIS A 137 8.69 2.04 -10.23
N ARG A 138 7.81 1.07 -10.52
CA ARG A 138 7.62 -0.10 -9.65
C ARG A 138 8.85 -0.99 -9.64
N ILE A 139 9.42 -1.28 -10.80
CA ILE A 139 10.68 -2.04 -10.94
C ILE A 139 11.79 -1.32 -10.16
N ARG A 140 12.01 -0.03 -10.42
CA ARG A 140 13.04 0.75 -9.71
C ARG A 140 12.87 0.76 -8.20
N ARG A 141 11.62 0.81 -7.70
CA ARG A 141 11.33 0.77 -6.27
C ARG A 141 11.67 -0.59 -5.67
N HIS A 142 11.31 -1.66 -6.38
CA HIS A 142 11.65 -3.03 -6.02
C HIS A 142 13.17 -3.22 -5.96
N ASP A 143 13.87 -2.88 -7.04
CA ASP A 143 15.32 -3.09 -7.17
C ASP A 143 16.10 -2.27 -6.13
N ARG A 144 15.61 -1.08 -5.78
CA ARG A 144 16.22 -0.28 -4.71
C ARG A 144 16.12 -0.96 -3.33
N VAL A 145 15.03 -1.66 -3.05
CA VAL A 145 14.87 -2.41 -1.80
C VAL A 145 15.75 -3.66 -1.83
N ALA A 146 15.71 -4.42 -2.93
CA ALA A 146 16.54 -5.61 -3.11
C ALA A 146 18.04 -5.27 -3.00
N GLY A 147 18.51 -4.27 -3.73
CA GLY A 147 19.90 -3.81 -3.67
C GLY A 147 20.30 -3.30 -2.29
N ARG A 148 19.38 -2.68 -1.53
CA ARG A 148 19.67 -2.28 -0.14
C ARG A 148 19.81 -3.48 0.79
N LEU A 149 18.95 -4.49 0.64
CA LEU A 149 19.05 -5.73 1.40
C LEU A 149 20.36 -6.44 1.08
N ARG A 150 20.70 -6.57 -0.20
CA ARG A 150 22.00 -7.09 -0.66
C ARG A 150 23.17 -6.42 0.05
N GLN A 151 23.27 -5.10 -0.05
CA GLN A 151 24.37 -4.34 0.57
C GLN A 151 24.47 -4.56 2.08
N ILE A 152 23.33 -4.65 2.78
CA ILE A 152 23.32 -4.91 4.23
C ILE A 152 23.80 -6.35 4.49
N SER A 153 23.32 -7.33 3.74
CA SER A 153 23.71 -8.73 3.91
C SER A 153 25.19 -8.95 3.62
N GLU A 154 25.73 -8.41 2.52
CA GLU A 154 27.15 -8.50 2.17
C GLU A 154 28.04 -7.90 3.27
N ARG A 155 27.68 -6.74 3.81
CA ARG A 155 28.40 -6.12 4.95
C ARG A 155 28.38 -6.98 6.22
N ASN A 156 27.40 -7.87 6.35
CA ASN A 156 27.27 -8.80 7.48
C ASN A 156 27.84 -10.19 7.17
N GLY A 157 28.69 -10.31 6.14
CA GLY A 157 29.42 -11.53 5.80
C GLY A 157 28.62 -12.58 5.05
N TRP A 158 27.51 -12.19 4.41
CA TRP A 158 26.78 -13.08 3.51
C TRP A 158 27.31 -12.95 2.08
N ILE A 159 27.42 -14.07 1.37
CA ILE A 159 27.56 -14.06 -0.08
C ILE A 159 26.17 -13.92 -0.67
N VAL A 160 25.95 -12.91 -1.52
CA VAL A 160 24.62 -12.62 -2.08
C VAL A 160 24.67 -12.74 -3.59
N GLU A 161 23.82 -13.61 -4.12
CA GLU A 161 23.58 -13.75 -5.54
C GLU A 161 22.23 -13.14 -5.90
N GLU A 162 22.19 -12.41 -7.01
CA GLU A 162 20.95 -11.87 -7.56
C GLU A 162 20.38 -12.82 -8.61
N ALA A 163 19.05 -12.96 -8.64
CA ALA A 163 18.36 -13.62 -9.74
C ALA A 163 18.81 -15.09 -9.97
N THR A 164 19.29 -15.78 -8.93
CA THR A 164 19.71 -17.18 -9.00
C THR A 164 18.57 -18.05 -9.50
N ARG A 165 18.88 -18.99 -10.40
CA ARG A 165 17.93 -20.00 -10.85
C ARG A 165 17.96 -21.18 -9.90
N LEU A 166 16.88 -21.38 -9.14
CA LEU A 166 16.70 -22.51 -8.25
C LEU A 166 15.87 -23.58 -8.95
N ARG A 167 16.43 -24.76 -9.18
CA ARG A 167 15.65 -25.94 -9.58
C ARG A 167 15.12 -26.61 -8.32
N LEU A 168 13.81 -26.71 -8.21
CA LEU A 168 13.14 -27.48 -7.17
C LEU A 168 13.09 -28.95 -7.57
N ALA A 169 12.84 -29.82 -6.58
CA ALA A 169 12.82 -31.26 -6.78
C ALA A 169 11.66 -31.77 -7.64
N ASP A 170 10.61 -30.97 -7.80
CA ASP A 170 9.54 -31.23 -8.77
C ASP A 170 9.94 -30.85 -10.21
N GLY A 171 11.20 -30.46 -10.43
CA GLY A 171 11.73 -30.00 -11.71
C GLY A 171 11.40 -28.54 -12.02
N SER A 172 10.62 -27.85 -11.18
CA SER A 172 10.22 -26.47 -11.45
C SER A 172 11.37 -25.49 -11.21
N LEU A 173 11.49 -24.51 -12.12
CA LEU A 173 12.46 -23.43 -12.00
C LEU A 173 11.86 -22.25 -11.25
N ARG A 174 12.52 -21.83 -10.18
CA ARG A 174 12.19 -20.62 -9.42
C ARG A 174 13.32 -19.62 -9.53
N LYS A 175 12.98 -18.34 -9.56
CA LYS A 175 13.95 -17.25 -9.66
C LYS A 175 13.65 -16.21 -8.58
N PRO A 176 14.16 -16.41 -7.34
CA PRO A 176 14.09 -15.37 -6.32
C PRO A 176 14.92 -14.15 -6.72
N ASP A 177 14.65 -13.02 -6.07
CA ASP A 177 15.42 -11.80 -6.28
C ASP A 177 16.83 -11.94 -5.72
N LEU A 178 16.96 -12.51 -4.51
CA LEU A 178 18.22 -12.71 -3.81
C LEU A 178 18.33 -14.12 -3.23
N THR A 179 19.51 -14.72 -3.38
CA THR A 179 19.94 -15.91 -2.65
C THR A 179 21.12 -15.51 -1.77
N MET A 180 21.03 -15.74 -0.46
CA MET A 180 22.06 -15.34 0.50
C MET A 180 22.65 -16.57 1.17
N VAL A 181 23.96 -16.74 1.09
CA VAL A 181 24.68 -17.91 1.63
C VAL A 181 25.65 -17.48 2.71
N ARG A 182 25.67 -18.23 3.81
CA ARG A 182 26.67 -18.08 4.89
C ARG A 182 26.87 -19.40 5.62
N GLY A 183 28.05 -20.00 5.45
CA GLY A 183 28.30 -21.38 5.88
C GLY A 183 27.30 -22.33 5.23
N ASP A 184 26.69 -23.21 6.02
CA ASP A 184 25.70 -24.18 5.53
C ASP A 184 24.26 -23.61 5.47
N THR A 185 24.11 -22.30 5.66
CA THR A 185 22.80 -21.64 5.61
C THR A 185 22.58 -20.94 4.28
N ILE A 186 21.47 -21.28 3.62
CA ILE A 186 20.97 -20.59 2.43
C ILE A 186 19.64 -19.93 2.77
N VAL A 187 19.51 -18.65 2.46
CA VAL A 187 18.27 -17.89 2.58
C VAL A 187 17.81 -17.45 1.20
N VAL A 188 16.63 -17.91 0.81
CA VAL A 188 15.93 -17.46 -0.39
C VAL A 188 15.08 -16.24 -0.02
N CYS A 189 15.34 -15.10 -0.68
CA CYS A 189 14.63 -13.85 -0.41
C CYS A 189 14.03 -13.31 -1.71
N ASP A 190 12.71 -13.25 -1.71
CA ASP A 190 11.93 -12.65 -2.79
C ASP A 190 11.17 -11.44 -2.20
N ILE A 191 11.48 -10.26 -2.73
CA ILE A 191 11.01 -8.98 -2.24
C ILE A 191 9.65 -8.69 -2.89
N THR A 192 8.68 -8.33 -2.06
CA THR A 192 7.40 -7.80 -2.54
C THR A 192 7.09 -6.46 -1.89
N ILE A 193 6.60 -5.53 -2.69
CA ILE A 193 6.15 -4.21 -2.20
C ILE A 193 4.64 -4.16 -2.37
N VAL A 194 3.94 -4.07 -1.25
CA VAL A 194 2.48 -4.18 -1.21
C VAL A 194 1.89 -2.90 -0.64
N TRP A 195 0.71 -2.53 -1.14
CA TRP A 195 -0.05 -1.41 -0.60
C TRP A 195 -0.81 -1.83 0.66
N GLU A 196 -0.74 -1.02 1.71
CA GLU A 196 -1.59 -1.17 2.91
C GLU A 196 -3.05 -0.90 2.53
N GLY A 197 -3.86 -1.94 2.41
CA GLY A 197 -5.25 -1.84 1.95
C GLY A 197 -6.20 -2.76 2.71
N PRO A 198 -7.34 -3.14 2.12
CA PRO A 198 -8.30 -4.03 2.77
C PRO A 198 -7.77 -5.47 2.91
N ASN A 199 -6.91 -5.92 1.99
CA ASN A 199 -6.32 -7.25 2.05
C ASN A 199 -5.10 -7.26 2.99
N PRO A 200 -4.98 -8.24 3.91
CA PRO A 200 -3.82 -8.37 4.78
C PRO A 200 -2.48 -8.46 4.02
N LEU A 201 -1.47 -7.69 4.46
CA LEU A 201 -0.10 -7.75 3.92
C LEU A 201 0.49 -9.16 4.06
N THR A 202 0.09 -9.89 5.10
CA THR A 202 0.48 -11.28 5.34
C THR A 202 0.06 -12.22 4.21
N MET A 203 -0.99 -11.90 3.45
CA MET A 203 -1.38 -12.72 2.29
C MET A 203 -0.30 -12.75 1.22
N ALA A 204 0.32 -11.60 0.92
CA ALA A 204 1.39 -11.53 -0.08
C ALA A 204 2.63 -12.32 0.37
N TYR A 205 2.96 -12.26 1.66
CA TYR A 205 4.01 -13.09 2.25
C TYR A 205 3.67 -14.59 2.12
N GLN A 206 2.45 -15.00 2.50
CA GLN A 206 2.01 -16.39 2.41
C GLN A 206 2.02 -16.91 0.96
N GLN A 207 1.64 -16.08 -0.01
CA GLN A 207 1.70 -16.43 -1.43
C GLN A 207 3.13 -16.69 -1.90
N LYS A 208 4.10 -15.85 -1.50
CA LYS A 208 5.52 -16.08 -1.80
C LYS A 208 6.05 -17.33 -1.10
N VAL A 209 5.74 -17.52 0.19
CA VAL A 209 6.09 -18.76 0.91
C VAL A 209 5.53 -19.99 0.20
N ALA A 210 4.26 -19.97 -0.20
CA ALA A 210 3.64 -21.08 -0.93
C ALA A 210 4.28 -21.30 -2.31
N TYR A 211 4.70 -20.24 -3.00
CA TYR A 211 5.37 -20.32 -4.30
C TYR A 211 6.77 -20.96 -4.22
N TYR A 212 7.52 -20.71 -3.13
CA TYR A 212 8.87 -21.26 -2.93
C TYR A 212 8.93 -22.50 -2.06
N ARG A 213 7.86 -22.83 -1.33
CA ARG A 213 7.79 -24.06 -0.55
C ARG A 213 7.83 -25.23 -1.53
N PRO A 214 8.85 -26.10 -1.48
CA PRO A 214 8.87 -27.31 -2.29
C PRO A 214 7.63 -28.14 -1.95
N THR A 215 6.91 -28.61 -2.96
CA THR A 215 5.85 -29.61 -2.76
C THR A 215 6.44 -30.96 -2.30
N HIS A 216 7.72 -31.24 -2.59
CA HIS A 216 8.51 -32.39 -2.10
C HIS A 216 10.02 -32.08 -1.96
N ASN A 217 10.77 -32.88 -1.18
CA ASN A 217 12.18 -32.73 -0.74
C ASN A 217 13.16 -32.18 -1.80
N ILE A 218 13.96 -31.17 -1.44
CA ILE A 218 15.04 -30.59 -2.27
C ILE A 218 16.08 -31.67 -2.63
N LEU A 219 16.27 -31.94 -3.92
CA LEU A 219 17.33 -32.80 -4.44
C LEU A 219 18.63 -31.98 -4.66
N PRO A 220 19.82 -32.59 -4.53
CA PRO A 220 21.07 -31.91 -4.81
C PRO A 220 21.16 -31.49 -6.30
N PRO A 221 21.89 -30.42 -6.62
CA PRO A 221 22.05 -29.97 -8.01
C PRO A 221 22.79 -31.03 -8.83
N GLU A 222 22.20 -31.43 -9.96
CA GLU A 222 22.88 -32.23 -10.99
C GLU A 222 23.85 -31.33 -11.79
N GLU A 223 25.04 -31.84 -12.09
CA GLU A 223 26.06 -31.15 -12.90
C GLU A 223 25.50 -30.83 -14.30
N GLU A 224 25.66 -29.57 -14.74
CA GLU A 224 25.12 -29.06 -16.00
C GLU A 224 25.74 -29.77 -17.22
N GLU A 225 24.96 -30.56 -17.94
CA GLU A 225 25.26 -30.90 -19.33
C GLU A 225 24.27 -30.18 -20.26
N ASN A 226 24.75 -29.10 -20.88
CA ASN A 226 24.28 -28.43 -22.10
C ASN A 226 22.79 -28.04 -22.21
N ALA A 227 22.51 -26.73 -22.04
CA ALA A 227 21.28 -26.12 -22.53
C ALA A 227 21.60 -24.91 -23.45
N PRO A 228 20.99 -24.81 -24.65
CA PRO A 228 21.32 -23.79 -25.64
C PRO A 228 20.76 -22.40 -25.28
N ASP A 229 21.54 -21.38 -25.65
CA ASP A 229 21.20 -19.96 -25.50
C ASP A 229 19.92 -19.58 -26.27
N PHE A 230 18.94 -19.03 -25.57
CA PHE A 230 17.81 -18.32 -26.20
C PHE A 230 17.62 -16.94 -25.56
N TYR A 231 18.35 -15.97 -26.11
CA TYR A 231 17.95 -14.57 -26.11
C TYR A 231 17.36 -14.23 -27.48
N THR A 232 16.04 -14.05 -27.58
CA THR A 232 15.46 -13.18 -28.61
C THR A 232 14.28 -12.42 -28.01
N ALA A 233 14.50 -11.12 -27.82
CA ALA A 233 13.46 -10.14 -27.56
C ALA A 233 12.52 -10.06 -28.78
N GLY A 234 11.23 -10.34 -28.59
CA GLY A 234 10.21 -10.09 -29.60
C GLY A 234 9.80 -8.61 -29.62
N PRO A 235 9.62 -7.98 -30.80
CA PRO A 235 9.30 -6.57 -30.91
C PRO A 235 7.85 -6.26 -30.54
N PHE A 236 7.67 -5.09 -29.95
CA PHE A 236 6.41 -4.45 -29.61
C PHE A 236 5.68 -4.03 -30.90
N ILE A 237 4.60 -4.72 -31.28
CA ILE A 237 3.75 -4.29 -32.40
C ILE A 237 2.74 -3.26 -31.89
N GLY A 238 3.03 -1.99 -32.15
CA GLY A 238 2.03 -0.94 -32.17
C GLY A 238 1.32 -0.95 -33.52
N ASN A 239 0.00 -1.13 -33.53
CA ASN A 239 -0.80 -0.88 -34.73
C ASN A 239 -1.59 0.43 -34.56
N SER A 240 -1.16 1.42 -35.34
CA SER A 240 -1.93 2.58 -35.74
C SER A 240 -2.78 2.29 -36.98
N THR A 241 -3.85 3.06 -37.13
CA THR A 241 -4.63 3.39 -38.36
C THR A 241 -5.81 2.48 -38.77
N SER A 242 -7.00 3.09 -38.74
CA SER A 242 -7.84 3.34 -39.93
C SER A 242 -8.92 4.39 -39.56
N ARG A 243 -8.76 5.66 -39.96
CA ARG A 243 -9.54 6.31 -41.05
C ARG A 243 -10.56 5.42 -41.75
N ASN A 244 -11.81 5.88 -41.75
CA ASN A 244 -12.67 5.95 -42.94
C ASN A 244 -13.83 6.93 -42.66
N GLU A 245 -13.80 8.07 -43.35
CA GLU A 245 -14.99 8.82 -43.79
C GLU A 245 -15.68 8.01 -44.92
N PRO A 246 -16.96 8.25 -45.23
CA PRO A 246 -17.39 9.47 -45.93
C PRO A 246 -18.14 10.49 -45.07
#